data_AF-A0A7W7QH44-F1
#
_entry.id   AF-A0A7W7QH44-F1
#
_cell.length_a   1.000
_cell.length_b   1.000
_cell.length_c   1.000
_cell.angle_alpha   90.00
_cell.angle_beta   90.00
_cell.angle_gamma   90.00
#
_symmetry.space_group_name_H-M   'P 1'
#
loop_
_entity.id
_entity.type
_entity.pdbx_description
1 polymer ?
#
loop_
_entity_poly.entity_id
_entity_poly.type
_entity_poly.pdbx_seq_one_letter_code
_entity_poly.pdbx_strand_id
1 'polypeptide(L)'
;MARTKKKSPRSTRATKPWWEKWGLPATIATSLVGLVFAFVQGYGEKLLGLDGGTPETTPAPSAPVSPTPSGEPLRVTKVTPVQRFDDHTWVMKTALDRPQLAQVNKEIEAAGGLESEGGEAIMRKLGAVEAEMATVEIELEGNHPKGVRIIGIQAQKKCSAPWSGTLLYGAPQGSVDPVKLGFDLEKPTPYAQYIEMDGRDLPSFRGDYFADHKYTLAQDEQVTFRMAARTRTQSCEYRYQFKLIINGKTYIQAVPKESDSPLLVSALYTDGLDGENLCSPYKRVYAWNSYSKGIIKGMINGQNPTWIEKSEAWPFCK
;
A
#
# COMPACT_ATOMS: atom_id res chain seq x y z
N MET A 1 27.14 72.29 -20.58
CA MET A 1 26.93 71.17 -21.52
C MET A 1 27.73 69.96 -21.04
N ALA A 2 27.10 69.01 -20.35
CA ALA A 2 27.73 67.78 -19.86
C ALA A 2 26.91 66.59 -20.34
N ARG A 3 27.54 65.72 -21.15
CA ARG A 3 26.95 64.53 -21.78
C ARG A 3 27.06 63.34 -20.81
N THR A 4 25.95 62.91 -20.24
CA THR A 4 25.86 61.66 -19.47
C THR A 4 25.68 60.45 -20.41
N LYS A 5 26.66 59.55 -20.44
CA LYS A 5 26.61 58.27 -21.17
C LYS A 5 25.75 57.26 -20.41
N LYS A 6 24.66 56.82 -21.05
CA LYS A 6 23.75 55.75 -20.60
C LYS A 6 24.41 54.38 -20.84
N LYS A 7 24.66 53.58 -19.79
CA LYS A 7 25.14 52.19 -19.90
C LYS A 7 23.94 51.25 -20.10
N SER A 8 24.02 50.41 -21.13
CA SER A 8 23.06 49.33 -21.43
C SER A 8 23.27 48.12 -20.51
N PRO A 9 22.22 47.38 -20.11
CA PRO A 9 22.35 46.22 -19.23
C PRO A 9 22.91 44.99 -19.96
N ARG A 10 23.84 44.28 -19.31
CA ARG A 10 24.40 43.01 -19.75
C ARG A 10 23.33 41.91 -19.67
N SER A 11 23.08 41.28 -20.81
CA SER A 11 22.39 39.99 -20.93
C SER A 11 23.07 38.92 -20.09
N THR A 12 22.34 38.35 -19.14
CA THR A 12 22.72 37.13 -18.40
C THR A 12 22.49 35.92 -19.29
N ARG A 13 23.57 35.22 -19.63
CA ARG A 13 23.58 34.00 -20.44
C ARG A 13 23.08 32.85 -19.54
N ALA A 14 21.99 32.20 -19.95
CA ALA A 14 21.41 31.06 -19.24
C ALA A 14 22.43 29.91 -19.14
N THR A 15 22.76 29.51 -17.92
CA THR A 15 23.60 28.34 -17.65
C THR A 15 22.74 27.08 -17.63
N LYS A 16 23.10 26.10 -18.47
CA LYS A 16 22.48 24.77 -18.50
C LYS A 16 22.59 24.07 -17.13
N PRO A 17 21.58 23.25 -16.76
CA PRO A 17 21.55 22.58 -15.46
C PRO A 17 22.64 21.51 -15.34
N TRP A 18 23.11 21.32 -14.12
CA TRP A 18 24.32 20.58 -13.76
C TRP A 18 24.25 19.06 -13.93
N TRP A 19 23.06 18.49 -14.19
CA TRP A 19 22.85 17.05 -14.36
C TRP A 19 23.20 16.53 -15.77
N GLU A 20 23.43 17.40 -16.77
CA GLU A 20 23.91 16.99 -18.11
C GLU A 20 25.41 16.62 -18.15
N LYS A 21 26.15 16.74 -17.04
CA LYS A 21 27.62 16.51 -17.02
C LYS A 21 28.08 15.08 -16.73
N TRP A 22 27.17 14.15 -16.47
CA TRP A 22 27.52 12.75 -16.18
C TRP A 22 26.88 11.82 -17.22
N GLY A 23 27.50 11.77 -18.39
CA GLY A 23 27.23 10.73 -19.38
C GLY A 23 27.78 9.39 -18.88
N LEU A 24 26.90 8.54 -18.35
CA LEU A 24 27.15 7.11 -18.23
C LEU A 24 26.57 6.41 -19.46
N PRO A 25 27.34 5.55 -20.14
CA PRO A 25 26.86 4.83 -21.32
C PRO A 25 25.78 3.82 -20.94
N ALA A 26 24.66 3.85 -21.67
CA ALA A 26 23.61 2.85 -21.58
C ALA A 26 24.11 1.50 -22.10
N THR A 27 24.59 0.65 -21.19
CA THR A 27 24.73 -0.79 -21.45
C THR A 27 23.37 -1.45 -21.31
N ILE A 28 22.76 -1.75 -22.45
CA ILE A 28 21.56 -2.58 -22.58
C ILE A 28 21.95 -4.00 -22.18
N ALA A 29 21.60 -4.42 -20.96
CA ALA A 29 21.63 -5.82 -20.56
C ALA A 29 20.31 -6.47 -20.99
N THR A 30 20.30 -7.09 -22.17
CA THR A 30 19.25 -8.00 -22.61
C THR A 30 19.29 -9.27 -21.77
N SER A 31 18.51 -9.31 -20.69
CA SER A 31 18.20 -10.55 -19.97
C SER A 31 17.04 -11.25 -20.66
N LEU A 32 17.38 -12.28 -21.43
CA LEU A 32 16.48 -13.29 -21.98
C LEU A 32 15.81 -14.05 -20.82
N VAL A 33 14.58 -13.71 -20.48
CA VAL A 33 13.69 -14.61 -19.72
C VAL A 33 12.87 -15.38 -20.75
N GLY A 34 13.26 -16.64 -20.95
CA GLY A 34 12.52 -17.60 -21.77
C GLY A 34 11.18 -17.93 -21.13
N LEU A 35 10.10 -17.41 -21.71
CA LEU A 35 8.74 -17.86 -21.45
C LEU A 35 8.42 -19.03 -22.38
N VAL A 36 8.53 -20.25 -21.84
CA VAL A 36 7.99 -21.46 -22.47
C VAL A 36 6.47 -21.45 -22.25
N PHE A 37 5.72 -20.97 -23.24
CA PHE A 37 4.28 -21.21 -23.31
C PHE A 37 4.05 -22.63 -23.86
N ALA A 38 3.76 -23.59 -22.99
CA ALA A 38 3.20 -24.86 -23.41
C ALA A 38 1.70 -24.68 -23.69
N PHE A 39 1.36 -24.43 -24.96
CA PHE A 39 0.02 -24.58 -25.50
C PHE A 39 -0.31 -26.08 -25.54
N VAL A 40 -1.21 -26.55 -24.67
CA VAL A 40 -1.88 -27.85 -24.85
C VAL A 40 -3.25 -27.55 -25.47
N GLN A 41 -3.29 -27.49 -26.80
CA GLN A 41 -4.51 -27.70 -27.56
C GLN A 41 -4.57 -29.18 -27.97
N GLY A 42 -5.30 -29.95 -27.18
CA GLY A 42 -5.70 -31.32 -27.49
C GLY A 42 -7.04 -31.34 -28.22
N TYR A 43 -7.01 -31.89 -29.43
CA TYR A 43 -8.10 -32.08 -30.40
C TYR A 43 -9.09 -33.20 -30.06
N GLY A 44 -10.29 -33.10 -30.67
CA GLY A 44 -11.12 -34.22 -31.16
C GLY A 44 -12.36 -34.56 -30.31
N GLU A 45 -13.56 -34.82 -30.83
CA GLU A 45 -14.01 -35.10 -32.21
C GLU A 45 -15.56 -35.17 -32.26
N LYS A 46 -16.12 -35.04 -33.48
CA LYS A 46 -17.45 -35.46 -34.02
C LYS A 46 -18.70 -34.62 -33.70
N LEU A 47 -19.33 -33.92 -34.67
CA LEU A 47 -20.09 -34.31 -35.90
C LEU A 47 -21.41 -35.07 -35.67
N LEU A 48 -22.49 -34.29 -35.77
CA LEU A 48 -23.85 -34.51 -36.30
C LEU A 48 -24.67 -35.75 -35.88
N GLY A 49 -25.86 -35.45 -35.33
CA GLY A 49 -27.02 -36.32 -35.28
C GLY A 49 -28.29 -35.51 -35.07
N LEU A 50 -28.98 -35.16 -36.17
CA LEU A 50 -30.39 -34.79 -36.17
C LEU A 50 -31.19 -36.05 -35.82
N ASP A 51 -31.98 -36.00 -34.75
CA ASP A 51 -33.21 -36.78 -34.68
C ASP A 51 -34.25 -36.02 -33.85
N GLY A 52 -35.39 -35.77 -34.49
CA GLY A 52 -36.56 -35.18 -33.88
C GLY A 52 -37.27 -36.21 -33.02
N GLY A 53 -37.33 -35.94 -31.72
CA GLY A 53 -38.17 -36.66 -30.78
C GLY A 53 -38.54 -35.73 -29.64
N THR A 54 -39.81 -35.38 -29.55
CA THR A 54 -40.39 -34.64 -28.41
C THR A 54 -40.23 -35.51 -27.15
N PRO A 55 -39.47 -35.11 -26.12
CA PRO A 55 -39.38 -35.88 -24.89
C PRO A 55 -40.53 -35.49 -23.97
N GLU A 56 -41.37 -36.48 -23.69
CA GLU A 56 -42.33 -36.51 -22.60
C GLU A 56 -41.62 -36.13 -21.28
N THR A 57 -42.10 -35.07 -20.64
CA THR A 57 -41.47 -34.43 -19.48
C THR A 57 -41.66 -35.30 -18.23
N THR A 58 -40.78 -36.28 -18.04
CA THR A 58 -40.60 -36.94 -16.75
C THR A 58 -39.89 -35.97 -15.80
N PRO A 59 -40.41 -35.68 -14.60
CA PRO A 59 -39.73 -34.81 -13.65
C PRO A 59 -38.39 -35.42 -13.26
N ALA A 60 -37.31 -34.70 -13.59
CA ALA A 60 -35.96 -35.12 -13.27
C ALA A 60 -35.80 -35.28 -11.74
N PRO A 61 -35.15 -36.37 -11.27
CA PRO A 61 -34.80 -36.51 -9.86
C PRO A 61 -34.01 -35.29 -9.41
N SER A 62 -34.43 -34.66 -8.31
CA SER A 62 -33.73 -33.56 -7.67
C SER A 62 -32.25 -33.89 -7.56
N ALA A 63 -31.41 -33.13 -8.25
CA ALA A 63 -29.97 -33.32 -8.23
C ALA A 63 -29.48 -33.36 -6.77
N PRO A 64 -28.61 -34.32 -6.40
CA PRO A 64 -28.09 -34.40 -5.05
C PRO A 64 -27.42 -33.06 -4.70
N VAL A 65 -27.87 -32.46 -3.60
CA VAL A 65 -27.32 -31.23 -3.04
C VAL A 65 -25.83 -31.50 -2.82
N SER A 66 -24.99 -30.95 -3.68
CA SER A 66 -23.54 -31.07 -3.52
C SER A 66 -23.18 -30.56 -2.13
N PRO A 67 -22.45 -31.34 -1.32
CA PRO A 67 -22.10 -30.93 0.03
C PRO A 67 -21.42 -29.57 -0.03
N THR A 68 -21.86 -28.64 0.83
CA THR A 68 -21.20 -27.35 0.98
C THR A 68 -19.74 -27.64 1.33
N PRO A 69 -18.76 -27.09 0.60
CA PRO A 69 -17.35 -27.29 0.92
C PRO A 69 -17.13 -26.89 2.37
N SER A 70 -16.64 -27.84 3.17
CA SER A 70 -16.38 -27.63 4.59
C SER A 70 -15.08 -26.82 4.72
N GLY A 71 -15.16 -25.50 4.60
CA GLY A 71 -14.01 -24.60 4.78
C GLY A 71 -14.14 -23.26 4.07
N GLU A 72 -13.26 -22.32 4.40
CA GLU A 72 -13.12 -21.07 3.66
C GLU A 72 -12.63 -21.35 2.23
N PRO A 73 -13.24 -20.72 1.21
CA PRO A 73 -12.81 -20.89 -0.19
C PRO A 73 -11.35 -20.54 -0.47
N LEU A 74 -10.85 -19.49 0.15
CA LEU A 74 -9.46 -19.10 0.10
C LEU A 74 -8.82 -19.41 1.44
N ARG A 75 -7.68 -20.11 1.44
CA ARG A 75 -6.83 -20.22 2.61
C ARG A 75 -5.90 -19.02 2.64
N VAL A 76 -6.03 -18.17 3.65
CA VAL A 76 -5.10 -17.07 3.89
C VAL A 76 -3.89 -17.65 4.61
N THR A 77 -2.75 -17.75 3.92
CA THR A 77 -1.52 -18.30 4.50
C THR A 77 -0.77 -17.23 5.29
N LYS A 78 -0.78 -15.99 4.79
CA LYS A 78 -0.05 -14.88 5.41
C LYS A 78 -0.67 -13.53 5.07
N VAL A 79 -0.68 -12.63 6.06
CA VAL A 79 -0.90 -11.20 5.87
C VAL A 79 0.30 -10.49 6.45
N THR A 80 1.10 -9.85 5.59
CA THR A 80 2.36 -9.22 5.97
C THR A 80 2.28 -7.72 5.67
N PRO A 81 2.42 -6.84 6.68
CA PRO A 81 2.66 -5.43 6.42
C PRO A 81 3.91 -5.27 5.56
N VAL A 82 3.81 -4.46 4.53
CA VAL A 82 4.94 -4.19 3.65
C VAL A 82 5.84 -3.14 4.29
N GLN A 83 7.14 -3.43 4.29
CA GLN A 83 8.17 -2.49 4.73
C GLN A 83 8.13 -1.21 3.91
N ARG A 84 8.10 -0.07 4.59
CA ARG A 84 8.14 1.26 3.99
C ARG A 84 9.60 1.66 3.90
N PHE A 85 10.14 1.76 2.69
CA PHE A 85 11.52 2.27 2.50
C PHE A 85 11.57 3.80 2.47
N ASP A 86 10.44 4.42 2.14
CA ASP A 86 10.42 5.82 1.74
C ASP A 86 9.39 6.66 2.50
N ASP A 87 8.75 6.17 3.56
CA ASP A 87 7.98 7.03 4.46
C ASP A 87 7.85 6.32 5.80
N HIS A 88 8.47 6.90 6.82
CA HIS A 88 8.43 6.37 8.18
C HIS A 88 7.58 7.26 9.08
N THR A 89 6.53 7.86 8.52
CA THR A 89 5.56 8.61 9.29
C THR A 89 4.54 7.67 9.93
N TRP A 90 4.46 7.75 11.26
CA TRP A 90 3.56 6.97 12.08
C TRP A 90 2.70 7.87 12.94
N VAL A 91 1.48 7.43 13.22
CA VAL A 91 0.57 8.10 14.14
C VAL A 91 0.05 7.15 15.20
N MET A 92 -0.17 7.67 16.40
CA MET A 92 -0.67 6.91 17.54
C MET A 92 -1.91 7.58 18.12
N LYS A 93 -2.84 6.74 18.59
CA LYS A 93 -4.01 7.21 19.34
C LYS A 93 -3.63 7.77 20.72
N THR A 94 -2.57 7.24 21.32
CA THR A 94 -2.07 7.62 22.65
C THR A 94 -0.87 8.57 22.54
N ALA A 95 -0.68 9.37 23.59
CA ALA A 95 0.53 10.17 23.74
C ALA A 95 1.68 9.27 24.23
N LEU A 96 2.79 9.27 23.50
CA LEU A 96 4.05 8.63 23.87
C LEU A 96 4.87 9.65 24.64
N ASP A 97 5.25 9.37 25.89
CA ASP A 97 6.07 10.28 26.68
C ASP A 97 7.58 10.12 26.41
N ARG A 98 8.40 10.98 27.03
CA ARG A 98 9.86 10.96 26.82
C ARG A 98 10.53 9.66 27.31
N PRO A 99 10.24 9.14 28.53
CA PRO A 99 10.77 7.85 28.95
C PRO A 99 10.41 6.71 27.99
N GLN A 100 9.16 6.66 27.53
CA GLN A 100 8.71 5.66 26.56
C GLN A 100 9.43 5.82 25.22
N LEU A 101 9.57 7.04 24.70
CA LEU A 101 10.31 7.31 23.47
C LEU A 101 11.76 6.84 23.56
N ALA A 102 12.44 7.12 24.68
CA ALA A 102 13.81 6.70 24.89
C ALA A 102 13.95 5.17 24.87
N GLN A 103 12.97 4.46 25.42
CA GLN A 103 12.92 2.99 25.36
C GLN A 103 12.67 2.50 23.93
N VAL A 104 11.71 3.09 23.22
CA VAL A 104 11.40 2.76 21.81
C VAL A 104 12.62 2.97 20.93
N ASN A 105 13.36 4.07 21.09
CA ASN A 105 14.59 4.33 20.34
C ASN A 105 15.65 3.24 20.55
N LYS A 106 15.83 2.76 21.79
CA LYS A 106 16.77 1.65 22.08
C LYS A 106 16.34 0.35 21.43
N GLU A 107 15.04 0.04 21.46
CA GLU A 107 14.51 -1.17 20.82
C GLU A 107 14.68 -1.11 19.30
N ILE A 108 14.38 0.03 18.69
CA ILE A 108 14.54 0.25 17.24
C ILE A 108 16.01 0.11 16.85
N GLU A 109 16.93 0.71 17.61
CA GLU A 109 18.37 0.58 17.37
C GLU A 109 18.83 -0.88 17.48
N ALA A 110 18.39 -1.59 18.52
CA ALA A 110 18.70 -3.01 18.71
C ALA A 110 18.13 -3.89 17.58
N ALA A 111 17.04 -3.47 16.95
CA ALA A 111 16.43 -4.13 15.81
C ALA A 111 17.06 -3.76 14.46
N GLY A 112 18.13 -2.96 14.43
CA GLY A 112 18.82 -2.55 13.21
C GLY A 112 18.32 -1.25 12.58
N GLY A 113 17.59 -0.42 13.34
CA GLY A 113 17.08 0.89 12.90
C GLY A 113 15.62 0.89 12.46
N LEU A 114 15.04 2.08 12.29
CA LEU A 114 13.62 2.25 11.91
C LEU A 114 13.31 1.72 10.51
N GLU A 115 14.31 1.76 9.64
CA GLU A 115 14.24 1.26 8.26
C GLU A 115 14.26 -0.27 8.19
N SER A 116 14.45 -0.99 9.31
CA SER A 116 14.45 -2.45 9.33
C SER A 116 13.05 -3.03 9.60
N GLU A 117 12.82 -4.28 9.19
CA GLU A 117 11.59 -5.02 9.51
C GLU A 117 11.33 -5.03 11.04
N GLY A 118 12.38 -5.19 11.84
CA GLY A 118 12.27 -5.19 13.30
C GLY A 118 11.92 -3.82 13.87
N GLY A 119 12.47 -2.73 13.31
CA GLY A 119 12.13 -1.36 13.69
C GLY A 119 10.66 -1.04 13.46
N GLU A 120 10.12 -1.39 12.29
CA GLU A 120 8.68 -1.19 12.02
C GLU A 120 7.80 -2.11 12.87
N ALA A 121 8.22 -3.35 13.12
CA ALA A 121 7.49 -4.27 14.00
C ALA A 121 7.35 -3.70 15.42
N ILE A 122 8.38 -3.00 15.92
CA ILE A 122 8.32 -2.28 17.21
C ILE A 122 7.29 -1.15 17.15
N MET A 123 7.26 -0.36 16.08
CA MET A 123 6.26 0.71 15.92
C MET A 123 4.83 0.17 15.94
N ARG A 124 4.57 -0.92 15.20
CA ARG A 124 3.25 -1.57 15.19
C ARG A 124 2.89 -2.17 16.54
N LYS A 125 3.86 -2.79 17.24
CA LYS A 125 3.68 -3.32 18.60
C LYS A 125 3.32 -2.24 19.62
N LEU A 126 3.84 -1.02 19.41
CA LEU A 126 3.51 0.16 20.21
C LEU A 126 2.08 0.69 19.94
N GLY A 127 1.38 0.15 18.94
CA GLY A 127 0.09 0.63 18.49
C GLY A 127 0.17 1.87 17.61
N ALA A 128 1.35 2.16 17.05
CA ALA A 128 1.48 3.14 15.99
C ALA A 128 0.98 2.53 14.66
N VAL A 129 0.34 3.36 13.84
CA VAL A 129 -0.16 2.97 12.52
C VAL A 129 0.45 3.86 11.46
N GLU A 130 0.53 3.33 10.25
CA GLU A 130 1.01 4.04 9.09
C GLU A 130 0.15 5.28 8.82
N ALA A 131 0.82 6.40 8.55
CA ALA A 131 0.18 7.63 8.13
C ALA A 131 -0.22 7.56 6.66
N GLU A 132 -1.46 7.97 6.36
CA GLU A 132 -2.10 8.17 5.05
C GLU A 132 -2.24 6.93 4.14
N MET A 133 -1.29 6.01 4.18
CA MET A 133 -1.24 4.82 3.37
C MET A 133 -0.67 3.63 4.14
N ALA A 134 -1.44 2.54 4.20
CA ALA A 134 -0.98 1.26 4.70
C ALA A 134 -0.93 0.25 3.55
N THR A 135 0.20 -0.44 3.41
CA THR A 135 0.39 -1.47 2.38
C THR A 135 0.58 -2.84 3.02
N VAL A 136 -0.11 -3.85 2.50
CA VAL A 136 0.02 -5.23 2.94
C VAL A 136 0.20 -6.16 1.76
N GLU A 137 0.93 -7.24 1.97
CA GLU A 137 0.95 -8.42 1.12
C GLU A 137 0.08 -9.51 1.72
N ILE A 138 -0.84 -10.03 0.91
CA ILE A 138 -1.73 -11.12 1.29
C ILE A 138 -1.40 -12.31 0.41
N GLU A 139 -0.88 -13.35 1.04
CA GLU A 139 -0.66 -14.66 0.43
C GLU A 139 -1.93 -15.49 0.61
N LEU A 140 -2.48 -15.92 -0.51
CA LEU A 140 -3.72 -16.67 -0.61
C LEU A 140 -3.46 -17.97 -1.33
N GLU A 141 -4.28 -18.96 -1.01
CA GLU A 141 -4.25 -20.24 -1.66
C GLU A 141 -5.68 -20.74 -1.94
N GLY A 142 -5.90 -21.34 -3.11
CA GLY A 142 -7.19 -21.93 -3.46
C GLY A 142 -7.51 -23.14 -2.58
N ASN A 143 -8.63 -23.12 -1.87
CA ASN A 143 -9.03 -24.17 -0.93
C ASN A 143 -10.34 -24.87 -1.36
N HIS A 144 -10.50 -25.08 -2.67
CA HIS A 144 -11.69 -25.74 -3.22
C HIS A 144 -11.34 -26.70 -4.38
N PRO A 145 -11.87 -27.93 -4.42
CA PRO A 145 -11.47 -28.95 -5.41
C PRO A 145 -11.71 -28.56 -6.87
N LYS A 146 -12.72 -27.74 -7.16
CA LYS A 146 -13.03 -27.24 -8.52
C LYS A 146 -12.38 -25.87 -8.80
N GLY A 147 -11.46 -25.45 -7.94
CA GLY A 147 -10.87 -24.12 -7.95
C GLY A 147 -11.81 -23.04 -7.41
N VAL A 148 -11.23 -21.85 -7.26
CA VAL A 148 -11.89 -20.62 -6.80
C VAL A 148 -11.56 -19.51 -7.78
N ARG A 149 -12.59 -18.80 -8.25
CA ARG A 149 -12.39 -17.64 -9.13
C ARG A 149 -12.59 -16.34 -8.35
N ILE A 150 -11.54 -15.54 -8.23
CA ILE A 150 -11.58 -14.20 -7.64
C ILE A 150 -12.02 -13.22 -8.73
N ILE A 151 -13.15 -12.54 -8.47
CA ILE A 151 -13.78 -11.64 -9.45
C ILE A 151 -13.83 -10.18 -9.02
N GLY A 152 -13.38 -9.87 -7.81
CA GLY A 152 -13.32 -8.51 -7.28
C GLY A 152 -12.81 -8.49 -5.85
N ILE A 153 -12.32 -7.34 -5.42
CA ILE A 153 -11.96 -7.07 -4.02
C ILE A 153 -12.52 -5.70 -3.65
N GLN A 154 -13.12 -5.61 -2.47
CA GLN A 154 -13.57 -4.36 -1.85
C GLN A 154 -12.90 -4.20 -0.49
N ALA A 155 -12.86 -2.99 0.06
CA ALA A 155 -12.50 -2.79 1.47
C ALA A 155 -13.76 -2.44 2.27
N GLN A 156 -14.09 -3.28 3.25
CA GLN A 156 -15.04 -2.92 4.28
C GLN A 156 -14.30 -2.10 5.34
N LYS A 157 -14.82 -0.94 5.68
CA LYS A 157 -14.14 0.02 6.56
C LYS A 157 -15.06 0.57 7.64
N LYS A 158 -14.47 0.91 8.78
CA LYS A 158 -15.06 1.73 9.83
C LYS A 158 -14.09 2.87 10.11
N CYS A 159 -14.51 4.09 9.83
CA CYS A 159 -13.63 5.25 9.95
C CYS A 159 -14.08 6.20 11.07
N SER A 160 -13.13 6.94 11.60
CA SER A 160 -13.28 7.94 12.66
C SER A 160 -12.32 9.11 12.40
N ALA A 161 -12.30 10.10 13.28
CA ALA A 161 -11.37 11.22 13.18
C ALA A 161 -9.91 10.71 13.16
N PRO A 162 -8.99 11.41 12.45
CA PRO A 162 -7.57 11.07 12.46
C PRO A 162 -7.01 11.01 13.88
N TRP A 163 -6.05 10.10 14.11
CA TRP A 163 -5.46 9.95 15.43
C TRP A 163 -4.61 11.17 15.80
N SER A 164 -4.72 11.59 17.05
CA SER A 164 -4.14 12.85 17.56
C SER A 164 -3.29 12.68 18.82
N GLY A 165 -2.89 11.45 19.13
CA GLY A 165 -2.05 11.16 20.30
C GLY A 165 -0.60 11.57 20.07
N THR A 166 0.08 10.84 19.20
CA THR A 166 1.49 11.09 18.86
C THR A 166 1.66 11.07 17.35
N LEU A 167 2.40 12.04 16.82
CA LEU A 167 2.96 12.00 15.47
C LEU A 167 4.45 11.68 15.57
N LEU A 168 4.89 10.65 14.84
CA LEU A 168 6.30 10.34 14.63
C LEU A 168 6.59 10.56 13.15
N TYR A 169 7.18 11.70 12.80
CA TYR A 169 7.39 12.14 11.42
C TYR A 169 8.76 11.73 10.86
N GLY A 170 8.76 10.83 9.87
CA GLY A 170 9.95 10.38 9.17
C GLY A 170 9.77 10.61 7.67
N ALA A 171 10.28 11.73 7.17
CA ALA A 171 9.91 12.19 5.83
C ALA A 171 10.47 11.32 4.69
N PRO A 172 9.82 11.37 3.52
CA PRO A 172 10.12 10.45 2.46
C PRO A 172 11.54 10.52 1.90
N GLN A 173 12.17 9.36 1.64
CA GLN A 173 13.56 9.28 1.16
C GLN A 173 13.72 8.76 -0.29
N GLY A 174 12.64 8.45 -1.01
CA GLY A 174 12.76 7.84 -2.34
C GLY A 174 11.43 7.38 -2.94
N SER A 175 11.51 6.63 -4.05
CA SER A 175 10.34 6.08 -4.74
C SER A 175 10.20 4.58 -4.54
N VAL A 176 9.00 4.15 -4.17
CA VAL A 176 8.64 2.74 -3.91
C VAL A 176 8.35 1.99 -5.21
N ASP A 177 8.65 0.69 -5.22
CA ASP A 177 8.20 -0.27 -6.24
C ASP A 177 6.68 -0.19 -6.49
N PRO A 178 6.21 -0.43 -7.73
CA PRO A 178 4.80 -0.28 -8.07
C PRO A 178 3.95 -1.31 -7.33
N VAL A 179 3.25 -0.85 -6.29
CA VAL A 179 2.08 -1.52 -5.71
C VAL A 179 1.02 -1.63 -6.81
N LYS A 180 0.38 -2.79 -6.92
CA LYS A 180 -0.50 -3.07 -8.07
C LYS A 180 -1.97 -2.72 -7.83
N LEU A 181 -2.41 -2.67 -6.57
CA LEU A 181 -3.81 -2.50 -6.20
C LEU A 181 -3.97 -1.42 -5.13
N GLY A 182 -4.79 -0.41 -5.42
CA GLY A 182 -5.10 0.70 -4.51
C GLY A 182 -6.55 0.67 -4.06
N PHE A 183 -6.79 1.07 -2.81
CA PHE A 183 -8.13 1.20 -2.22
C PHE A 183 -8.29 2.59 -1.61
N ASP A 184 -9.17 3.40 -2.20
CA ASP A 184 -9.52 4.72 -1.67
C ASP A 184 -10.50 4.58 -0.49
N LEU A 185 -9.99 4.65 0.74
CA LEU A 185 -10.80 4.57 1.94
C LEU A 185 -11.61 5.84 2.20
N GLU A 186 -11.63 6.83 1.32
CA GLU A 186 -12.57 7.96 1.40
C GLU A 186 -13.87 7.64 0.66
N LYS A 187 -13.84 6.71 -0.31
CA LYS A 187 -15.04 6.28 -1.04
C LYS A 187 -15.98 5.47 -0.14
N PRO A 188 -17.32 5.60 -0.28
CA PRO A 188 -18.28 4.82 0.50
C PRO A 188 -18.09 3.30 0.34
N THR A 189 -17.75 2.86 -0.86
CA THR A 189 -17.45 1.46 -1.19
C THR A 189 -16.10 1.40 -1.90
N PRO A 190 -14.98 1.35 -1.16
CA PRO A 190 -13.67 1.19 -1.76
C PRO A 190 -13.59 -0.15 -2.49
N TYR A 191 -13.15 -0.12 -3.74
CA TYR A 191 -12.91 -1.29 -4.57
C TYR A 191 -11.47 -1.26 -5.07
N ALA A 192 -10.96 -2.39 -5.56
CA ALA A 192 -9.60 -2.48 -6.08
C ALA A 192 -9.45 -1.62 -7.35
N GLN A 193 -8.50 -0.69 -7.31
CA GLN A 193 -8.17 0.22 -8.41
C GLN A 193 -6.73 0.05 -8.85
N TYR A 194 -6.41 0.48 -10.07
CA TYR A 194 -5.03 0.66 -10.49
C TYR A 194 -4.40 1.81 -9.71
N ILE A 195 -3.11 1.66 -9.39
CA ILE A 195 -2.29 2.71 -8.78
C ILE A 195 -1.53 3.42 -9.90
N GLU A 196 -1.68 4.74 -9.97
CA GLU A 196 -0.95 5.61 -10.89
C GLU A 196 -0.01 6.50 -10.08
N MET A 197 1.30 6.32 -10.31
CA MET A 197 2.35 7.20 -9.82
C MET A 197 2.52 8.34 -10.83
N ASP A 198 2.17 9.57 -10.45
CA ASP A 198 2.25 10.74 -11.33
C ASP A 198 3.21 11.82 -10.82
N GLY A 199 4.19 11.41 -10.00
CA GLY A 199 5.19 12.30 -9.42
C GLY A 199 4.66 13.17 -8.28
N ARG A 200 3.44 12.93 -7.79
CA ARG A 200 2.90 13.50 -6.55
C ARG A 200 3.35 12.70 -5.33
N ASP A 201 3.29 13.33 -4.15
CA ASP A 201 3.69 12.72 -2.88
C ASP A 201 2.86 11.48 -2.51
N LEU A 202 1.61 11.41 -2.97
CA LEU A 202 0.75 10.24 -2.81
C LEU A 202 0.23 9.76 -4.17
N PRO A 203 0.20 8.44 -4.43
CA PRO A 203 -0.29 7.91 -5.68
C PRO A 203 -1.78 8.17 -5.83
N SER A 204 -2.23 8.22 -7.09
CA SER A 204 -3.63 8.32 -7.46
C SER A 204 -4.22 6.96 -7.83
N PHE A 205 -5.54 6.81 -7.68
CA PHE A 205 -6.24 5.55 -7.89
C PHE A 205 -7.26 5.66 -9.02
N ARG A 206 -7.17 4.79 -10.03
CA ARG A 206 -7.98 4.86 -11.25
C ARG A 206 -8.59 3.52 -11.63
N GLY A 207 -9.80 3.57 -12.22
CA GLY A 207 -10.46 2.41 -12.82
C GLY A 207 -10.85 1.33 -11.80
N ASP A 208 -11.47 0.26 -12.29
CA ASP A 208 -11.70 -0.99 -11.56
C ASP A 208 -10.71 -2.03 -12.06
N TYR A 209 -9.79 -2.46 -11.19
CA TYR A 209 -8.75 -3.42 -11.56
C TYR A 209 -9.35 -4.74 -12.06
N PHE A 210 -10.42 -5.19 -11.41
CA PHE A 210 -11.05 -6.46 -11.72
C PHE A 210 -12.01 -6.35 -12.90
N ALA A 211 -12.25 -5.17 -13.49
CA ALA A 211 -12.95 -5.11 -14.76
C ALA A 211 -12.19 -5.89 -15.85
N ASP A 212 -10.86 -5.78 -15.85
CA ASP A 212 -9.99 -6.40 -16.86
C ASP A 212 -9.26 -7.64 -16.35
N HIS A 213 -9.17 -7.82 -15.02
CA HIS A 213 -8.44 -8.92 -14.40
C HIS A 213 -9.36 -9.86 -13.62
N LYS A 214 -9.17 -11.16 -13.83
CA LYS A 214 -9.81 -12.23 -13.04
C LYS A 214 -8.74 -13.27 -12.72
N TYR A 215 -8.81 -13.83 -11.52
CA TYR A 215 -7.90 -14.90 -11.10
C TYR A 215 -8.71 -16.16 -10.88
N THR A 216 -8.18 -17.29 -11.30
CA THR A 216 -8.71 -18.61 -10.95
C THR A 216 -7.56 -19.35 -10.28
N LEU A 217 -7.78 -19.79 -9.05
CA LEU A 217 -6.82 -20.59 -8.31
C LEU A 217 -7.33 -22.02 -8.28
N ALA A 218 -6.52 -22.97 -8.75
CA ALA A 218 -6.73 -24.38 -8.48
C ALA A 218 -6.61 -24.66 -6.98
N GLN A 219 -6.98 -25.88 -6.57
CA GLN A 219 -6.73 -26.32 -5.20
C GLN A 219 -5.22 -26.31 -4.93
N ASP A 220 -4.83 -25.75 -3.78
CA ASP A 220 -3.46 -25.58 -3.32
C ASP A 220 -2.58 -24.64 -4.18
N GLU A 221 -3.17 -23.96 -5.18
CA GLU A 221 -2.48 -22.91 -5.96
C GLU A 221 -2.40 -21.60 -5.18
N GLN A 222 -1.20 -21.02 -5.13
CA GLN A 222 -0.92 -19.80 -4.37
C GLN A 222 -0.88 -18.55 -5.25
N VAL A 223 -1.28 -17.42 -4.67
CA VAL A 223 -1.12 -16.09 -5.25
C VAL A 223 -0.86 -15.07 -4.14
N THR A 224 -0.05 -14.05 -4.45
CA THR A 224 0.21 -12.94 -3.54
C THR A 224 -0.34 -11.64 -4.10
N PHE A 225 -1.16 -10.94 -3.31
CA PHE A 225 -1.64 -9.60 -3.62
C PHE A 225 -0.97 -8.56 -2.74
N ARG A 226 -0.26 -7.61 -3.35
CA ARG A 226 0.25 -6.40 -2.69
C ARG A 226 -0.75 -5.27 -2.86
N MET A 227 -1.34 -4.83 -1.75
CA MET A 227 -2.49 -3.91 -1.71
C MET A 227 -2.22 -2.72 -0.81
N ALA A 228 -2.46 -1.51 -1.32
CA ALA A 228 -2.38 -0.27 -0.56
C ALA A 228 -3.76 0.30 -0.28
N ALA A 229 -4.04 0.64 0.97
CA ALA A 229 -5.23 1.36 1.37
C ALA A 229 -4.85 2.79 1.79
N ARG A 230 -5.56 3.79 1.26
CA ARG A 230 -5.26 5.21 1.47
C ARG A 230 -6.43 5.94 2.12
N THR A 231 -6.13 6.86 3.03
CA THR A 231 -7.09 7.82 3.61
C THR A 231 -6.39 9.17 3.77
N ARG A 232 -7.06 10.29 3.49
CA ARG A 232 -6.50 11.65 3.66
C ARG A 232 -7.18 12.43 4.78
N THR A 233 -8.35 11.99 5.22
CA THR A 233 -9.18 12.76 6.16
C THR A 233 -9.59 11.98 7.40
N GLN A 234 -9.36 10.68 7.45
CA GLN A 234 -9.89 9.80 8.51
C GLN A 234 -8.87 8.78 9.00
N SER A 235 -9.09 8.26 10.20
CA SER A 235 -8.52 6.98 10.62
C SER A 235 -9.51 5.86 10.36
N CYS A 236 -9.07 4.78 9.73
CA CYS A 236 -9.92 3.68 9.31
C CYS A 236 -9.40 2.33 9.81
N GLU A 237 -10.29 1.56 10.40
CA GLU A 237 -10.16 0.12 10.57
C GLU A 237 -10.78 -0.55 9.34
N TYR A 238 -10.09 -1.50 8.71
CA TYR A 238 -10.59 -2.10 7.47
C TYR A 238 -10.20 -3.57 7.28
N ARG A 239 -10.98 -4.25 6.44
CA ARG A 239 -10.76 -5.62 5.92
C ARG A 239 -11.01 -5.64 4.42
N TYR A 240 -10.27 -6.47 3.71
CA TYR A 240 -10.55 -6.75 2.31
C TYR A 240 -11.63 -7.81 2.19
N GLN A 241 -12.65 -7.55 1.39
CA GLN A 241 -13.69 -8.50 1.03
C GLN A 241 -13.44 -9.01 -0.37
N PHE A 242 -13.00 -10.27 -0.47
CA PHE A 242 -12.82 -10.96 -1.72
C PHE A 242 -14.17 -11.46 -2.24
N LYS A 243 -14.53 -11.06 -3.46
CA LYS A 243 -15.69 -11.57 -4.16
C LYS A 243 -15.29 -12.75 -5.03
N LEU A 244 -15.88 -13.89 -4.77
CA LEU A 244 -15.48 -15.19 -5.30
C LEU A 244 -16.61 -15.84 -6.09
N ILE A 245 -16.28 -16.66 -7.07
CA ILE A 245 -17.18 -17.62 -7.71
C ILE A 245 -16.68 -19.04 -7.42
N ILE A 246 -17.58 -19.88 -6.90
CA ILE A 246 -17.35 -21.28 -6.61
C ILE A 246 -18.57 -22.05 -7.06
N ASN A 247 -18.40 -23.06 -7.93
CA ASN A 247 -19.52 -23.85 -8.47
C ASN A 247 -20.65 -22.98 -9.04
N GLY A 248 -20.31 -21.85 -9.69
CA GLY A 248 -21.26 -20.90 -10.26
C GLY A 248 -21.98 -19.99 -9.27
N LYS A 249 -21.71 -20.09 -7.96
CA LYS A 249 -22.31 -19.24 -6.92
C LYS A 249 -21.31 -18.18 -6.43
N THR A 250 -21.83 -17.01 -6.07
CA THR A 250 -21.01 -15.91 -5.52
C THR A 250 -20.82 -16.07 -4.01
N TYR A 251 -19.60 -15.84 -3.54
CA TYR A 251 -19.24 -15.83 -2.12
C TYR A 251 -18.45 -14.56 -1.79
N ILE A 252 -18.53 -14.12 -0.54
CA ILE A 252 -17.71 -13.03 0.00
C ILE A 252 -16.87 -13.61 1.14
N GLN A 253 -15.57 -13.34 1.14
CA GLN A 253 -14.65 -13.72 2.21
C GLN A 253 -13.85 -12.51 2.68
N ALA A 254 -13.84 -12.26 3.98
CA ALA A 254 -13.07 -11.19 4.60
C ALA A 254 -11.62 -11.61 4.88
N VAL A 255 -10.67 -10.68 4.67
CA VAL A 255 -9.25 -10.84 4.98
C VAL A 255 -8.69 -9.52 5.57
N PRO A 256 -8.12 -9.50 6.78
CA PRO A 256 -8.10 -10.60 7.77
C PRO A 256 -9.51 -11.07 8.15
N LYS A 257 -9.62 -12.22 8.83
CA LYS A 257 -10.92 -12.77 9.22
C LYS A 257 -11.62 -11.86 10.22
N GLU A 258 -12.92 -12.05 10.41
CA GLU A 258 -13.69 -11.30 11.41
C GLU A 258 -13.19 -11.55 12.84
N SER A 259 -12.65 -12.75 13.12
CA SER A 259 -12.04 -13.09 14.41
C SER A 259 -10.70 -12.41 14.66
N ASP A 260 -10.04 -11.92 13.61
CA ASP A 260 -8.70 -11.33 13.68
C ASP A 260 -8.80 -9.81 13.82
N SER A 261 -7.70 -9.14 14.16
CA SER A 261 -7.67 -7.68 14.20
C SER A 261 -7.84 -7.06 12.80
N PRO A 262 -8.57 -5.93 12.66
CA PRO A 262 -8.57 -5.16 11.41
C PRO A 262 -7.17 -4.68 11.04
N LEU A 263 -7.01 -4.36 9.77
CA LEU A 263 -5.93 -3.48 9.32
C LEU A 263 -6.27 -2.03 9.69
N LEU A 264 -5.24 -1.23 9.91
CA LEU A 264 -5.38 0.15 10.39
C LEU A 264 -4.55 1.10 9.54
N VAL A 265 -5.09 2.29 9.33
CA VAL A 265 -4.39 3.43 8.73
C VAL A 265 -4.99 4.71 9.30
N SER A 266 -4.21 5.78 9.41
CA SER A 266 -4.75 7.07 9.80
C SER A 266 -4.20 8.20 8.94
N ALA A 267 -5.07 9.11 8.54
CA ALA A 267 -4.66 10.35 7.93
C ALA A 267 -3.80 11.19 8.88
N LEU A 268 -3.08 12.14 8.30
CA LEU A 268 -2.46 13.26 9.01
C LEU A 268 -3.46 14.42 9.09
N TYR A 269 -3.30 15.28 10.08
CA TYR A 269 -3.95 16.59 10.07
C TYR A 269 -3.14 17.53 9.16
N THR A 270 -3.80 18.20 8.21
CA THR A 270 -3.17 19.14 7.27
C THR A 270 -3.92 20.48 7.21
N ASP A 271 -3.24 21.56 6.84
CA ASP A 271 -3.78 22.93 6.76
C ASP A 271 -4.41 23.25 5.39
N GLY A 272 -5.26 22.37 4.89
CA GLY A 272 -5.97 22.59 3.63
C GLY A 272 -5.26 22.00 2.42
N LEU A 273 -5.41 22.65 1.25
CA LEU A 273 -5.02 22.09 -0.06
C LEU A 273 -3.51 22.07 -0.31
N ASP A 274 -2.76 22.89 0.42
CA ASP A 274 -1.31 23.03 0.26
C ASP A 274 -0.53 21.93 1.02
N GLY A 275 -1.24 21.14 1.85
CA GLY A 275 -0.75 19.87 2.38
C GLY A 275 0.29 20.00 3.49
N GLU A 276 0.41 21.15 4.18
CA GLU A 276 1.35 21.24 5.28
C GLU A 276 0.79 20.54 6.53
N ASN A 277 1.63 19.74 7.18
CA ASN A 277 1.24 18.96 8.33
C ASN A 277 0.95 19.86 9.54
N LEU A 278 -0.30 19.84 10.01
CA LEU A 278 -0.70 20.48 11.25
C LEU A 278 -0.23 19.62 12.42
N CYS A 279 0.74 20.13 13.17
CA CYS A 279 1.24 19.45 14.36
C CYS A 279 0.44 19.80 15.62
N SER A 280 -0.27 20.93 15.61
CA SER A 280 -1.08 21.41 16.75
C SER A 280 -2.18 20.45 17.24
N PRO A 281 -2.79 19.59 16.40
CA PRO A 281 -3.78 18.62 16.89
C PRO A 281 -3.16 17.48 17.69
N TYR A 282 -1.87 17.20 17.54
CA TYR A 282 -1.21 16.08 18.22
C TYR A 282 -0.76 16.47 19.63
N LYS A 283 -0.97 15.58 20.61
CA LYS A 283 -0.48 15.78 21.98
C LYS A 283 1.05 15.75 22.06
N ARG A 284 1.69 14.97 21.18
CA ARG A 284 3.16 14.83 21.08
C ARG A 284 3.58 14.73 19.62
N VAL A 285 4.72 15.33 19.31
CA VAL A 285 5.33 15.25 17.98
C VAL A 285 6.81 14.93 18.14
N TYR A 286 7.22 13.87 17.47
CA TYR A 286 8.60 13.43 17.35
C TYR A 286 8.98 13.41 15.88
N ALA A 287 10.24 13.67 15.61
CA ALA A 287 10.74 13.63 14.25
C ALA A 287 12.02 12.80 14.15
N TRP A 288 12.18 12.13 13.01
CA TRP A 288 13.32 11.27 12.76
C TRP A 288 14.51 12.12 12.34
N ASN A 289 15.62 11.99 13.05
CA ASN A 289 16.78 12.87 12.88
C ASN A 289 17.63 12.59 11.61
N SER A 290 17.20 11.71 10.68
CA SER A 290 17.96 11.41 9.44
C SER A 290 18.12 12.64 8.52
N TYR A 291 17.21 13.62 8.61
CA TYR A 291 17.27 14.92 7.92
C TYR A 291 18.43 15.83 8.34
N SER A 292 19.12 15.49 9.43
CA SER A 292 20.17 16.35 10.00
C SER A 292 21.49 16.34 9.21
N LYS A 293 21.70 15.44 8.25
CA LYS A 293 22.96 15.35 7.48
C LYS A 293 23.34 16.64 6.73
N GLY A 294 22.37 17.52 6.45
CA GLY A 294 22.59 18.82 5.81
C GLY A 294 22.62 20.03 6.77
N ILE A 295 21.71 20.08 7.76
CA ILE A 295 21.48 21.29 8.59
C ILE A 295 22.11 21.19 9.99
N ILE A 296 22.32 19.98 10.53
CA ILE A 296 22.90 19.76 11.87
C ILE A 296 24.15 18.88 11.78
N LYS A 297 24.94 19.07 10.71
CA LYS A 297 26.21 18.35 10.51
C LYS A 297 27.29 18.71 11.56
N GLY A 298 27.01 19.65 12.47
CA GLY A 298 27.95 20.14 13.47
C GLY A 298 27.70 19.71 14.92
N MET A 299 26.58 19.07 15.27
CA MET A 299 26.24 18.80 16.69
C MET A 299 26.05 17.33 17.08
N ILE A 300 25.87 16.41 16.14
CA ILE A 300 25.61 15.00 16.47
C ILE A 300 26.62 14.12 15.72
N ASN A 301 27.81 14.00 16.31
CA ASN A 301 28.88 13.14 15.79
C ASN A 301 28.52 11.66 16.01
N GLY A 302 28.21 10.93 14.94
CA GLY A 302 28.22 9.45 14.93
C GLY A 302 27.08 8.72 15.64
N GLN A 303 25.99 9.39 16.04
CA GLN A 303 24.83 8.68 16.60
C GLN A 303 23.92 8.13 15.51
N ASN A 304 23.40 6.92 15.72
CA ASN A 304 22.40 6.31 14.88
C ASN A 304 21.13 7.17 14.82
N PRO A 305 20.39 7.13 13.69
CA PRO A 305 19.16 7.89 13.60
C PRO A 305 18.16 7.47 14.67
N THR A 306 17.51 8.44 15.31
CA THR A 306 16.55 8.25 16.42
C THR A 306 15.45 9.30 16.39
N TRP A 307 14.33 9.01 17.06
CA TRP A 307 13.25 9.97 17.27
C TRP A 307 13.64 11.02 18.31
N ILE A 308 13.44 12.30 17.98
CA ILE A 308 13.69 13.43 18.88
C ILE A 308 12.42 14.27 19.04
N GLU A 309 12.19 14.80 20.25
CA GLU A 309 11.02 15.65 20.51
C GLU A 309 11.15 16.98 19.77
N LYS A 310 10.02 17.44 19.23
CA LYS A 310 9.90 18.76 18.62
C LYS A 310 10.36 19.85 19.60
N SER A 311 11.37 20.63 19.20
CA SER A 311 11.53 22.01 19.66
C SER A 311 10.81 22.94 18.67
N GLU A 312 10.36 24.12 19.12
CA GLU A 312 9.46 25.03 18.39
C GLU A 312 9.95 25.51 17.00
N ALA A 313 11.16 25.14 16.56
CA ALA A 313 11.81 25.67 15.36
C ALA A 313 11.82 24.73 14.12
N TRP A 314 10.94 23.72 14.04
CA TRP A 314 10.93 22.78 12.90
C TRP A 314 10.08 23.29 11.72
N PRO A 315 10.63 23.39 10.49
CA PRO A 315 9.94 23.99 9.34
C PRO A 315 8.76 23.17 8.80
N PHE A 316 8.56 21.93 9.27
CA PHE A 316 7.50 21.03 8.82
C PHE A 316 6.20 21.12 9.65
N CYS A 317 6.23 21.84 10.77
CA CYS A 317 5.09 22.01 11.65
C CYS A 317 4.79 23.51 11.80
N LYS A 318 3.73 23.99 11.15
CA LYS A 318 3.20 25.33 11.40
C LYS A 318 2.18 25.35 12.54
#